data_AF-A0AAN5PH05-F1
#
_entry.id   AF-A0AAN5PH05-F1
#
_cell.length_a   1.000
_cell.length_b   1.000
_cell.length_c   1.000
_cell.angle_alpha   90.00
_cell.angle_beta   90.00
_cell.angle_gamma   90.00
#
_symmetry.space_group_name_H-M   'P 1'
#
loop_
_entity.id
_entity.type
_entity.pdbx_description
1 polymer ?
#
loop_
_entity_poly.entity_id
_entity_poly.type
_entity_poly.pdbx_seq_one_letter_code
_entity_poly.pdbx_strand_id
1 'polypeptide(L)'
;MPTTFEDKSSKVPSLKSLAANVIQKTNANLFFRLHSLETPPEIKKGFIDKELEALTHELTEDYQTKVEARNEKIEECSSNLSSNECFVKCSAFTLTTLMAGVHVGIYYILKAAAVDPSTQIAYISSIPATICFSMCVGVCLNRQITKCLSSCFTPSVPDKITVDLDELGRQSHVSP
;
A
#
# COMPACT_ATOMS: atom_id res chain seq x y z
N MET A 1 -29.00 -56.14 -41.82
CA MET A 1 -28.53 -54.75 -41.62
C MET A 1 -28.86 -54.35 -40.19
N PRO A 2 -27.87 -54.14 -39.31
CA PRO A 2 -28.13 -53.66 -37.96
C PRO A 2 -28.30 -52.14 -37.99
N THR A 3 -29.39 -51.66 -37.40
CA THR A 3 -29.65 -50.24 -37.17
C THR A 3 -28.64 -49.70 -36.16
N THR A 4 -27.74 -48.84 -36.64
CA THR A 4 -26.86 -48.01 -35.84
C THR A 4 -27.71 -47.17 -34.88
N PHE A 5 -27.58 -47.39 -33.58
CA PHE A 5 -28.07 -46.45 -32.59
C PHE A 5 -27.20 -45.20 -32.69
N GLU A 6 -27.73 -44.14 -33.29
CA GLU A 6 -27.14 -42.81 -33.16
C GLU A 6 -27.20 -42.41 -31.69
N ASP A 7 -26.02 -42.36 -31.09
CA ASP A 7 -25.76 -41.81 -29.77
C ASP A 7 -26.14 -40.33 -29.73
N LYS A 8 -27.35 -40.03 -29.26
CA LYS A 8 -27.82 -38.68 -28.92
C LYS A 8 -27.39 -38.30 -27.49
N SER A 9 -26.15 -38.57 -27.08
CA SER A 9 -25.58 -38.05 -25.82
C SER A 9 -25.16 -36.58 -25.91
N SER A 10 -26.03 -35.69 -26.41
CA SER A 10 -25.78 -34.25 -26.36
C SER A 10 -26.65 -33.56 -25.30
N LYS A 11 -25.97 -33.00 -24.28
CA LYS A 11 -26.38 -31.88 -23.41
C LYS A 11 -27.42 -32.12 -22.30
N VAL A 12 -27.24 -33.15 -21.46
CA VAL A 12 -27.77 -33.05 -20.08
C VAL A 12 -26.60 -32.63 -19.17
N PRO A 13 -26.64 -31.45 -18.52
CA PRO A 13 -25.60 -31.02 -17.60
C PRO A 13 -25.47 -32.02 -16.45
N SER A 14 -24.25 -32.30 -15.98
CA SER A 14 -24.04 -33.16 -14.82
C SER A 14 -24.74 -32.57 -13.59
N LEU A 15 -25.26 -33.42 -12.70
CA LEU A 15 -25.88 -32.98 -11.43
C LEU A 15 -24.99 -32.00 -10.65
N LYS A 16 -23.68 -32.19 -10.71
CA LYS A 16 -22.67 -31.30 -10.12
C LYS A 16 -22.70 -29.90 -10.75
N SER A 17 -22.71 -29.82 -12.08
CA SER A 17 -22.82 -28.55 -12.80
C SER A 17 -24.17 -27.86 -12.60
N LEU A 18 -25.25 -28.63 -12.46
CA LEU A 18 -26.59 -28.10 -12.20
C LEU A 18 -26.66 -27.51 -10.79
N ALA A 19 -26.14 -28.23 -9.80
CA ALA A 19 -26.04 -27.76 -8.42
C ALA A 19 -25.20 -26.48 -8.31
N ALA A 20 -24.05 -26.42 -8.99
CA ALA A 20 -23.23 -25.21 -9.04
C ALA A 20 -23.98 -24.02 -9.68
N ASN A 21 -24.70 -24.23 -10.78
CA ASN A 21 -25.51 -23.17 -11.38
C ASN A 21 -26.65 -22.68 -10.46
N VAL A 22 -27.25 -23.57 -9.68
CA VAL A 22 -28.26 -23.18 -8.67
C VAL A 22 -27.61 -22.36 -7.57
N ILE A 23 -26.47 -22.81 -7.03
CA ILE A 23 -25.72 -22.07 -6.00
C ILE A 23 -25.34 -20.68 -6.51
N GLN A 24 -24.81 -20.56 -7.73
CA GLN A 24 -24.48 -19.27 -8.33
C GLN A 24 -25.67 -18.31 -8.43
N LYS A 25 -26.86 -18.83 -8.74
CA LYS A 25 -28.09 -18.00 -8.85
C LYS A 25 -28.71 -17.65 -7.51
N THR A 26 -28.58 -18.52 -6.51
CA THR A 26 -29.25 -18.35 -5.22
C THR A 26 -28.34 -17.63 -4.22
N ASN A 27 -27.08 -18.06 -4.11
CA ASN A 27 -26.08 -17.42 -3.27
C ASN A 27 -24.66 -17.88 -3.68
N ALA A 28 -23.97 -17.02 -4.42
CA ALA A 28 -22.62 -17.27 -4.89
C ALA A 28 -21.58 -17.35 -3.76
N ASN A 29 -21.80 -16.68 -2.62
CA ASN A 29 -20.86 -16.69 -1.49
C ASN A 29 -20.71 -18.08 -0.85
N LEU A 30 -21.66 -19.01 -1.09
CA LEU A 30 -21.54 -20.40 -0.66
C LEU A 30 -20.34 -21.11 -1.31
N PHE A 31 -19.85 -20.62 -2.46
CA PHE A 31 -18.64 -21.15 -3.08
C PHE A 31 -17.38 -20.92 -2.24
N PHE A 32 -17.35 -19.88 -1.41
CA PHE A 32 -16.20 -19.60 -0.52
C PHE A 32 -16.00 -20.70 0.53
N ARG A 33 -17.09 -21.29 1.04
CA ARG A 33 -17.03 -22.46 1.93
C ARG A 33 -16.59 -23.74 1.23
N LEU A 34 -16.81 -23.82 -0.08
CA LEU A 34 -16.40 -24.97 -0.89
C LEU A 34 -14.93 -24.92 -1.28
N HIS A 35 -14.26 -23.77 -1.14
CA HIS A 35 -12.84 -23.61 -1.46
C HIS A 35 -11.92 -24.46 -0.58
N SER A 36 -12.27 -24.65 0.70
CA SER A 36 -11.49 -25.46 1.65
C SER A 36 -11.71 -26.98 1.49
N LEU A 37 -12.71 -27.39 0.70
CA LEU A 37 -13.07 -28.78 0.48
C LEU A 37 -12.52 -29.33 -0.84
N GLU A 38 -12.29 -30.65 -0.87
CA GLU A 38 -11.83 -31.35 -2.07
C GLU A 38 -12.95 -31.37 -3.12
N THR A 39 -12.94 -30.36 -4.00
CA THR A 39 -13.95 -30.14 -5.04
C THR A 39 -13.43 -30.57 -6.41
N PRO A 40 -14.31 -31.08 -7.30
CA PRO A 40 -13.92 -31.44 -8.65
C PRO A 40 -13.30 -30.24 -9.39
N PRO A 41 -12.24 -30.44 -10.20
CA PRO A 41 -11.50 -29.36 -10.84
C PRO A 41 -12.35 -28.50 -11.78
N GLU A 42 -13.40 -29.09 -12.37
CA GLU A 42 -14.39 -28.40 -13.22
C GLU A 42 -15.22 -27.37 -12.44
N ILE A 43 -15.64 -27.70 -11.22
CA ILE A 43 -16.42 -26.81 -10.35
C ILE A 43 -15.52 -25.75 -9.72
N LYS A 44 -14.29 -26.16 -9.34
CA LYS A 44 -13.29 -25.25 -8.79
C LYS A 44 -12.94 -24.13 -9.77
N LYS A 45 -12.47 -24.46 -10.97
CA LYS A 45 -12.13 -23.46 -12.00
C LYS A 45 -13.35 -22.71 -12.54
N GLY A 46 -14.49 -23.39 -12.66
CA GLY A 46 -15.67 -22.82 -13.31
C GLY A 46 -16.42 -21.81 -12.45
N PHE A 47 -16.41 -22.00 -11.13
CA PHE A 47 -17.29 -21.27 -10.20
C PHE A 47 -16.52 -20.72 -9.00
N ILE A 48 -15.79 -21.57 -8.26
CA ILE A 48 -15.11 -21.15 -7.01
C ILE A 48 -14.00 -20.13 -7.31
N ASP A 49 -13.12 -20.45 -8.26
CA ASP A 49 -12.00 -19.58 -8.62
C ASP A 49 -12.50 -18.24 -9.21
N LYS A 50 -13.62 -18.25 -9.94
CA LYS A 50 -14.23 -17.03 -10.49
C LYS A 50 -14.77 -16.11 -9.41
N GLU A 51 -15.51 -16.66 -8.44
CA GLU A 51 -16.01 -15.85 -7.31
C GLU A 51 -14.86 -15.33 -6.44
N LEU A 52 -13.81 -16.14 -6.26
CA LEU A 52 -12.63 -15.71 -5.52
C LEU A 52 -11.86 -14.61 -6.28
N GLU A 53 -11.75 -14.72 -7.60
CA GLU A 53 -11.15 -13.69 -8.45
C GLU A 53 -11.95 -12.38 -8.38
N ALA A 54 -13.28 -12.45 -8.46
CA ALA A 54 -14.15 -11.30 -8.33
C ALA A 54 -14.02 -10.62 -6.95
N LEU A 55 -14.03 -11.40 -5.86
CA LEU A 55 -13.81 -10.88 -4.51
C LEU A 55 -12.42 -10.24 -4.36
N THR A 56 -11.39 -10.89 -4.92
CA THR A 56 -10.01 -10.37 -4.89
C THR A 56 -9.92 -9.05 -5.65
N HIS A 57 -10.60 -8.95 -6.80
CA HIS A 57 -10.66 -7.74 -7.59
C HIS A 57 -11.34 -6.60 -6.82
N GLU A 58 -12.51 -6.83 -6.23
CA GLU A 58 -13.24 -5.85 -5.43
C GLU A 58 -12.40 -5.34 -4.24
N LEU A 59 -11.78 -6.25 -3.49
CA LEU A 59 -10.90 -5.88 -2.37
C LEU A 59 -9.65 -5.11 -2.82
N THR A 60 -9.15 -5.43 -4.02
CA THR A 60 -8.01 -4.72 -4.61
C THR A 60 -8.40 -3.31 -5.04
N GLU A 61 -9.57 -3.13 -5.66
CA GLU A 61 -10.09 -1.82 -6.04
C GLU A 61 -10.37 -0.95 -4.80
N ASP A 62 -11.00 -1.51 -3.76
CA ASP A 62 -11.22 -0.80 -2.49
C ASP A 62 -9.90 -0.40 -1.83
N TYR A 63 -8.91 -1.30 -1.81
CA TYR A 63 -7.58 -0.98 -1.30
C TYR A 63 -6.92 0.14 -2.11
N GLN A 64 -6.93 0.07 -3.44
CA GLN A 64 -6.38 1.10 -4.33
C GLN A 64 -7.06 2.45 -4.08
N THR A 65 -8.39 2.47 -3.99
CA THR A 65 -9.18 3.66 -3.67
C THR A 65 -8.75 4.28 -2.33
N LYS A 66 -8.55 3.45 -1.29
CA LYS A 66 -8.05 3.92 0.02
C LYS A 66 -6.64 4.48 -0.05
N VAL A 67 -5.77 3.89 -0.86
CA VAL A 67 -4.39 4.37 -1.07
C VAL A 67 -4.40 5.72 -1.81
N GLU A 68 -5.24 5.87 -2.83
CA GLU A 68 -5.42 7.13 -3.56
C GLU A 68 -5.94 8.23 -2.64
N ALA A 69 -7.01 7.96 -1.88
CA ALA A 69 -7.55 8.90 -0.89
C ALA A 69 -6.50 9.30 0.16
N ARG A 70 -5.65 8.36 0.59
CA ARG A 70 -4.51 8.67 1.47
C ARG A 70 -3.52 9.61 0.79
N ASN A 71 -3.16 9.36 -0.47
CA ASN A 71 -2.21 10.18 -1.21
C ASN A 71 -2.73 11.60 -1.43
N GLU A 72 -4.03 11.76 -1.71
CA GLU A 72 -4.68 13.07 -1.79
C GLU A 72 -4.59 13.83 -0.46
N LYS A 73 -4.89 13.14 0.66
CA LYS A 73 -4.78 13.73 2.00
C LYS A 73 -3.36 14.14 2.35
N ILE A 74 -2.35 13.37 1.91
CA ILE A 74 -0.94 13.74 2.06
C ILE A 74 -0.60 14.97 1.24
N GLU A 75 -1.05 15.06 -0.01
CA GLU A 75 -0.78 16.23 -0.85
C GLU A 75 -1.48 17.48 -0.28
N GLU A 76 -2.72 17.35 0.20
CA GLU A 76 -3.45 18.45 0.85
C GLU A 76 -2.72 18.92 2.12
N CYS A 77 -2.37 18.01 3.02
CA CYS A 77 -1.63 18.33 4.23
C CYS A 77 -0.27 18.95 3.92
N SER A 78 0.44 18.40 2.93
CA SER A 78 1.75 18.91 2.50
C SER A 78 1.61 20.31 1.91
N SER A 79 0.59 20.54 1.08
CA SER A 79 0.29 21.84 0.50
C SER A 79 0.03 22.88 1.59
N ASN A 80 -0.81 22.54 2.58
CA ASN A 80 -1.12 23.39 3.74
C ASN A 80 0.12 23.71 4.60
N LEU A 81 1.03 22.76 4.80
CA LEU A 81 2.29 23.02 5.50
C LEU A 81 3.22 23.90 4.66
N SER A 82 3.30 23.65 3.35
CA SER A 82 4.20 24.37 2.44
C SER A 82 3.78 25.81 2.18
N SER A 83 2.49 26.12 2.29
CA SER A 83 1.95 27.48 2.18
C SER A 83 2.10 28.30 3.46
N ASN A 84 2.34 27.65 4.60
CA ASN A 84 2.57 28.32 5.87
C ASN A 84 4.01 28.83 5.96
N GLU A 85 4.20 30.13 5.78
CA GLU A 85 5.52 30.78 5.78
C GLU A 85 6.31 30.55 7.09
N CYS A 86 5.62 30.51 8.24
CA CYS A 86 6.25 30.21 9.53
C CYS A 86 6.82 28.79 9.53
N PHE A 87 6.03 27.82 9.06
CA PHE A 87 6.49 26.44 8.93
C PHE A 87 7.71 26.33 8.01
N VAL A 88 7.69 26.96 6.83
CA VAL A 88 8.82 26.93 5.86
C VAL A 88 10.10 27.51 6.47
N LYS A 89 10.00 28.62 7.19
CA LYS A 89 11.15 29.23 7.88
C LYS A 89 11.67 28.34 9.00
N CYS A 90 10.77 27.80 9.82
CA CYS A 90 11.12 26.90 10.92
C CYS A 90 11.75 25.60 10.41
N SER A 91 11.23 25.01 9.33
CA SER A 91 11.76 23.79 8.73
C SER A 91 13.17 24.00 8.18
N ALA A 92 13.41 25.10 7.47
CA ALA A 92 14.74 25.47 6.97
C ALA A 92 15.74 25.72 8.11
N PHE A 93 15.32 26.40 9.18
CA PHE A 93 16.16 26.63 10.36
C PHE A 93 16.48 25.31 11.09
N THR A 94 15.49 24.44 11.23
CA THR A 94 15.66 23.12 11.87
C THR A 94 16.65 22.27 11.08
N LEU A 95 16.52 22.23 9.75
CA LEU A 95 17.46 21.52 8.88
C LEU A 95 18.87 22.10 8.98
N THR A 96 19.01 23.42 9.02
CA THR A 96 20.31 24.09 9.19
C THR A 96 20.94 23.72 10.53
N THR A 97 20.15 23.72 11.60
CA THR A 97 20.60 23.33 12.94
C THR A 97 21.07 21.88 12.97
N LEU A 98 20.32 20.97 12.33
CA LEU A 98 20.69 19.57 12.19
C LEU A 98 22.03 19.42 11.45
N MET A 99 22.18 20.07 10.30
CA MET A 99 23.40 19.98 9.48
C MET A 99 24.61 20.62 10.16
N ALA A 100 24.43 21.73 10.87
CA ALA A 100 25.47 22.33 11.69
C ALA A 100 25.89 21.37 12.83
N GLY A 101 24.94 20.69 13.47
CA GLY A 101 25.20 19.68 14.48
C GLY A 101 26.01 18.50 13.93
N VAL A 102 25.64 17.98 12.75
CA VAL A 102 26.40 16.94 12.04
C VAL A 102 27.82 17.42 11.72
N HIS A 103 27.98 18.64 11.22
CA HIS A 103 29.28 19.23 10.93
C HIS A 103 30.17 19.31 12.17
N VAL A 104 29.64 19.80 13.29
CA VAL A 104 30.38 19.84 14.56
C VAL A 104 30.68 18.43 15.07
N GLY A 105 29.76 17.47 14.91
CA GLY A 105 29.98 16.07 15.25
C GLY A 105 31.16 15.46 14.49
N ILE A 106 31.24 15.68 13.19
CA ILE A 106 32.36 15.22 12.35
C ILE A 106 33.68 15.86 12.79
N TYR A 107 33.68 17.15 13.18
CA TYR A 107 34.88 17.77 13.73
C TYR A 107 35.40 17.03 14.96
N TYR A 108 34.52 16.64 15.89
CA TYR A 108 34.94 15.86 17.07
C TYR A 108 35.42 14.45 16.71
N ILE A 109 34.85 13.83 15.68
CA ILE A 109 35.34 12.55 15.15
C ILE A 109 36.76 12.71 14.59
N LEU A 110 37.01 13.74 13.76
CA LEU A 110 38.35 14.03 13.23
C LEU A 110 39.37 14.30 14.33
N LYS A 111 38.94 15.02 15.38
CA LYS A 111 39.75 15.28 16.57
C LYS A 111 40.09 13.99 17.32
N ALA A 112 39.12 13.11 17.53
CA ALA A 112 39.31 11.81 18.18
C ALA A 112 40.21 10.87 17.37
N ALA A 113 40.14 10.96 16.04
CA ALA A 113 40.99 10.20 15.11
C ALA A 113 42.43 10.76 14.99
N ALA A 114 42.78 11.79 15.77
CA ALA A 114 44.10 12.43 15.75
C ALA A 114 44.55 12.87 14.33
N VAL A 115 43.59 13.31 13.50
CA VAL A 115 43.87 13.91 12.19
C VAL A 115 44.68 15.19 12.37
N ASP A 116 45.48 15.57 11.36
CA ASP A 116 46.32 16.77 11.45
C ASP A 116 45.53 18.03 11.88
N PRO A 117 46.05 18.83 12.82
CA PRO A 117 45.36 20.02 13.33
C PRO A 117 44.95 21.02 12.24
N SER A 118 45.74 21.16 11.17
CA SER A 118 45.41 22.06 10.06
C SER A 118 44.13 21.62 9.34
N THR A 119 43.92 20.31 9.20
CA THR A 119 42.72 19.73 8.57
C THR A 119 41.50 19.89 9.47
N GLN A 120 41.66 19.71 10.79
CA GLN A 120 40.58 19.93 11.75
C GLN A 120 40.10 21.39 11.73
N ILE A 121 41.04 22.34 11.71
CA ILE A 121 40.75 23.78 11.67
C ILE A 121 40.10 24.15 10.32
N ALA A 122 40.65 23.67 9.20
CA ALA A 122 40.07 23.90 7.89
C ALA A 122 38.61 23.40 7.84
N TYR A 123 38.34 22.21 8.38
CA TYR A 123 37.00 21.64 8.41
C TYR A 123 36.02 22.44 9.28
N ILE A 124 36.37 22.79 10.52
CA ILE A 124 35.46 23.58 11.38
C ILE A 124 35.24 24.98 10.82
N SER A 125 36.24 25.55 10.13
CA SER A 125 36.13 26.87 9.51
C SER A 125 35.12 26.91 8.35
N SER A 126 34.74 25.76 7.79
CA SER A 126 33.74 25.68 6.72
C SER A 126 32.29 25.67 7.22
N ILE A 127 32.05 25.82 8.54
CA ILE A 127 30.68 25.90 9.10
C ILE A 127 29.80 26.94 8.40
N PRO A 128 30.27 28.18 8.11
CA PRO A 128 29.44 29.17 7.40
C PRO A 128 28.97 28.67 6.04
N ALA A 129 29.82 27.92 5.31
CA ALA A 129 29.44 27.32 4.04
C ALA A 129 28.36 26.25 4.23
N THR A 130 28.47 25.41 5.28
CA THR A 130 27.45 24.42 5.64
C THR A 130 26.11 25.08 5.95
N ILE A 131 26.11 26.17 6.71
CA ILE A 131 24.89 26.93 7.07
C ILE A 131 24.22 27.52 5.82
N CYS A 132 25.00 28.18 4.95
CA CYS A 132 24.47 28.75 3.71
C CYS A 132 23.89 27.66 2.81
N PHE A 133 24.60 26.55 2.66
CA PHE A 133 24.13 25.42 1.86
C PHE A 133 22.84 24.81 2.44
N SER A 134 22.81 24.54 3.75
CA SER A 134 21.66 23.91 4.40
C SER A 134 20.41 24.79 4.38
N MET A 135 20.55 26.12 4.49
CA MET A 135 19.42 27.03 4.34
C MET A 135 18.83 26.98 2.93
N CYS A 136 19.68 27.03 1.89
CA CYS A 136 19.24 26.91 0.51
C CYS A 136 18.53 25.57 0.28
N VAL A 137 19.10 24.47 0.75
CA VAL A 137 18.50 23.14 0.66
C VAL A 137 17.17 23.07 1.39
N GLY A 138 17.06 23.65 2.59
CA GLY A 138 15.82 23.68 3.36
C GLY A 138 14.68 24.38 2.64
N VAL A 139 14.97 25.50 1.98
CA VAL A 139 13.97 26.21 1.17
C VAL A 139 13.62 25.44 -0.11
N CYS A 140 14.63 24.98 -0.86
CA CYS A 140 14.42 24.29 -2.14
C CYS A 140 13.74 22.92 -1.98
N LEU A 141 13.98 22.21 -0.88
CA LEU A 141 13.38 20.90 -0.60
C LEU A 141 12.17 20.96 0.32
N ASN A 142 11.65 22.15 0.62
CA ASN A 142 10.54 22.31 1.56
C ASN A 142 9.33 21.45 1.18
N ARG A 143 8.98 21.36 -0.13
CA ARG A 143 7.89 20.49 -0.60
C ARG A 143 8.12 19.01 -0.28
N GLN A 144 9.36 18.52 -0.34
CA GLN A 144 9.65 17.13 -0.01
C GLN A 144 9.62 16.89 1.50
N ILE A 145 10.10 17.87 2.27
CA ILE A 145 10.04 17.85 3.74
C ILE A 145 8.58 17.80 4.20
N THR A 146 7.72 18.65 3.65
CA THR A 146 6.29 18.67 3.97
C THR A 146 5.60 17.38 3.57
N LYS A 147 5.88 16.82 2.38
CA LYS A 147 5.33 15.52 1.97
C LYS A 147 5.73 14.40 2.91
N CYS A 148 7.00 14.35 3.31
CA CYS A 148 7.50 13.34 4.24
C CYS A 148 6.78 13.44 5.60
N LEU A 149 6.69 14.65 6.16
CA LEU A 149 5.97 14.90 7.41
C LEU A 149 4.48 14.56 7.30
N SER A 150 3.82 15.00 6.24
CA SER A 150 2.41 14.69 5.98
C SER A 150 2.16 13.19 5.86
N SER A 151 3.09 12.44 5.26
CA SER A 151 3.01 10.96 5.24
C SER A 151 3.12 10.36 6.64
N CYS A 152 3.98 10.91 7.51
CA CYS A 152 4.10 10.46 8.90
C CYS A 152 2.85 10.78 9.74
N PHE A 153 2.17 11.89 9.47
CA PHE A 153 0.94 12.26 10.17
C PHE A 153 -0.33 11.61 9.59
N THR A 154 -0.25 11.07 8.39
CA THR A 154 -1.40 10.43 7.72
C THR A 154 -1.36 8.92 7.95
N PRO A 155 -2.36 8.34 8.65
CA PRO A 155 -2.42 6.90 8.90
C PRO A 155 -2.22 6.07 7.63
N SER A 156 -1.46 4.98 7.73
CA SER A 156 -1.25 4.04 6.63
C SER A 156 -2.50 3.21 6.35
N VAL A 157 -2.67 2.81 5.09
CA VAL A 157 -3.61 1.75 4.72
C VAL A 157 -3.00 0.42 5.17
N PRO A 158 -3.76 -0.50 5.79
CA PRO A 158 -3.23 -1.80 6.20
C PRO A 158 -2.68 -2.59 5.02
N ASP A 159 -1.42 -3.04 5.11
CA ASP A 159 -0.75 -3.81 4.05
C ASP A 159 -1.35 -5.21 3.82
N LYS A 160 -2.19 -5.67 4.75
CA LYS A 160 -2.85 -6.97 4.69
C LYS A 160 -4.32 -6.81 4.98
N ILE A 161 -5.14 -7.07 3.97
CA ILE A 161 -6.57 -7.28 4.12
C ILE A 161 -6.78 -8.78 4.23
N THR A 162 -7.16 -9.25 5.41
CA THR A 162 -7.55 -10.65 5.62
C THR A 162 -9.06 -10.74 5.65
N VAL A 163 -9.61 -11.63 4.83
CA VAL A 163 -11.04 -11.87 4.79
C VAL A 163 -11.31 -13.34 5.11
N ASP A 164 -12.24 -13.57 6.02
CA ASP A 164 -12.68 -14.91 6.39
C ASP A 164 -13.71 -15.40 5.35
N LEU A 165 -13.26 -16.34 4.50
CA LEU A 165 -14.08 -16.95 3.46
C LEU A 165 -15.22 -17.81 4.02
N ASP A 166 -15.03 -18.43 5.20
CA ASP A 166 -16.08 -19.22 5.84
C ASP A 166 -17.16 -18.31 6.42
N GLU A 167 -16.78 -17.16 6.98
CA GLU A 167 -17.73 -16.16 7.46
C GLU A 167 -18.50 -15.51 6.30
N LEU A 168 -17.83 -15.15 5.20
CA LEU A 168 -18.51 -14.66 3.98
C LEU A 168 -19.55 -15.66 3.45
N GLY A 169 -19.22 -16.96 3.47
CA GLY A 169 -20.17 -18.00 3.07
C GLY A 169 -21.26 -18.29 4.11
N ARG A 170 -21.17 -17.76 5.34
CA ARG A 170 -22.22 -17.80 6.38
C ARG A 170 -23.11 -16.57 6.42
N GLN A 171 -22.66 -15.42 5.93
CA GLN A 171 -23.44 -14.17 5.86
C GLN A 171 -24.61 -14.21 4.85
N SER A 172 -25.12 -15.40 4.53
CA SER A 172 -26.22 -15.68 3.61
C SER A 172 -27.61 -15.23 4.09
N HIS A 173 -27.70 -14.43 5.17
CA HIS A 173 -28.98 -13.92 5.66
C HIS A 173 -28.82 -12.51 6.22
N VAL A 174 -29.26 -11.51 5.45
CA VAL A 174 -29.97 -10.24 5.77
C VAL A 174 -30.04 -9.52 4.41
N SER A 175 -31.17 -9.26 3.74
CA SER A 175 -32.52 -8.90 4.19
C SER A 175 -33.56 -9.12 3.05
N PRO A 176 -34.87 -8.99 3.32
CA PRO A 176 -35.99 -9.37 2.44
C PRO A 176 -36.17 -8.55 1.16
#